data_AF-A0A6N2I6R7-F1
#
_entry.id   AF-A0A6N2I6R7-F1
#
_cell.length_a   1.000
_cell.length_b   1.000
_cell.length_c   1.000
_cell.angle_alpha   90.00
_cell.angle_beta   90.00
_cell.angle_gamma   90.00
#
_symmetry.space_group_name_H-M   'P 1'
#
loop_
_entity.id
_entity.type
_entity.pdbx_description
1 polymer ?
#
loop_
_entity_poly.entity_id
_entity_poly.type
_entity_poly.pdbx_seq_one_letter_code
_entity_poly.pdbx_strand_id
1 'polypeptide(L)'
;TTPSKPADPTATDAPPPSLTKATLRYGDQGPGVTELQHRLTEIRLYADPADGNYTDRVQYAVNAYQSYRLIKGDPPGVYGPHTRRALEAETTGRGNS
;
A
#
# COMPACT_ATOMS: atom_id res chain seq x y z
N THR A 1 -15.57 4.94 -38.78
CA THR A 1 -14.61 6.03 -38.48
C THR A 1 -15.05 6.68 -37.18
N THR A 2 -14.24 6.60 -36.13
CA THR A 2 -14.42 7.34 -34.86
C THR A 2 -14.01 8.82 -35.07
N PRO A 3 -14.40 9.74 -34.16
CA PRO A 3 -13.43 10.14 -33.13
C PRO A 3 -14.01 10.41 -31.73
N SER A 4 -13.11 10.25 -30.73
CA SER A 4 -13.23 10.51 -29.28
C SER A 4 -13.16 12.00 -28.90
N LYS A 5 -13.68 12.41 -27.72
CA LYS A 5 -13.23 13.58 -26.89
C LYS A 5 -14.06 13.72 -25.57
N PRO A 6 -13.56 14.28 -24.44
CA PRO A 6 -12.25 14.22 -23.77
C PRO A 6 -12.33 13.66 -22.32
N ALA A 7 -11.17 13.50 -21.68
CA ALA A 7 -11.02 13.32 -20.24
C ALA A 7 -11.27 14.63 -19.48
N ASP A 8 -11.89 14.53 -18.30
CA ASP A 8 -11.74 15.50 -17.21
C ASP A 8 -11.21 14.74 -15.98
N PRO A 9 -9.97 14.99 -15.53
CA PRO A 9 -9.54 14.59 -14.21
C PRO A 9 -10.15 15.59 -13.24
N THR A 10 -11.24 15.23 -12.59
CA THR A 10 -11.68 15.98 -11.40
C THR A 10 -10.71 15.65 -10.27
N ALA A 11 -9.53 16.29 -10.30
CA ALA A 11 -8.66 16.42 -9.15
C ALA A 11 -9.42 17.27 -8.12
N THR A 12 -10.26 16.60 -7.33
CA THR A 12 -10.71 17.13 -6.05
C THR A 12 -9.47 17.23 -5.18
N ASP A 13 -8.99 18.47 -5.04
CA ASP A 13 -8.02 18.89 -4.04
C ASP A 13 -8.55 18.51 -2.66
N ALA A 14 -8.08 17.36 -2.17
CA ALA A 14 -8.33 16.92 -0.81
C ALA A 14 -7.36 17.71 0.10
N PRO A 15 -7.83 18.26 1.24
CA PRO A 15 -7.00 19.03 2.16
C PRO A 15 -5.77 18.21 2.58
N PRO A 16 -4.62 18.86 2.90
CA PRO A 16 -3.41 18.12 3.26
C PRO A 16 -3.71 17.23 4.47
N PRO A 17 -3.65 15.90 4.35
CA PRO A 17 -3.94 15.03 5.47
C PRO A 17 -2.89 15.29 6.54
N SER A 18 -3.35 15.77 7.69
CA SER A 18 -2.55 15.98 8.89
C SER A 18 -1.81 14.69 9.24
N LEU A 19 -0.48 14.68 9.04
CA LEU A 19 0.62 13.82 9.55
C LEU A 19 0.33 12.42 10.14
N THR A 20 -0.77 11.80 9.76
CA THR A 20 -1.16 10.44 10.10
C THR A 20 -1.26 9.72 8.77
N LYS A 21 -0.30 8.82 8.48
CA LYS A 21 -0.34 8.04 7.25
C LYS A 21 -1.71 7.33 7.18
N ALA A 22 -2.45 7.51 6.09
CA ALA A 22 -3.77 6.90 5.93
C ALA A 22 -3.69 5.37 5.96
N THR A 23 -4.65 4.68 6.58
CA THR A 23 -4.75 3.20 6.51
C THR A 23 -4.96 2.78 5.06
N LEU A 24 -4.20 1.80 4.57
CA LEU A 24 -4.31 1.31 3.19
C LEU A 24 -4.99 -0.06 3.13
N ARG A 25 -5.86 -0.25 2.15
CA ARG A 25 -6.66 -1.47 1.93
C ARG A 25 -6.88 -1.71 0.44
N TYR A 26 -7.44 -2.88 0.11
CA TYR A 26 -7.79 -3.27 -1.25
C TYR A 26 -8.53 -2.16 -2.02
N GLY A 27 -8.06 -1.89 -3.23
CA GLY A 27 -8.58 -0.85 -4.11
C GLY A 27 -7.97 0.54 -3.90
N ASP A 28 -7.24 0.78 -2.82
CA ASP A 28 -6.50 2.04 -2.64
C ASP A 28 -5.36 2.14 -3.65
N GLN A 29 -5.02 3.38 -4.01
CA GLN A 29 -3.97 3.68 -4.98
C GLN A 29 -3.10 4.84 -4.52
N GLY A 30 -1.87 4.90 -5.05
CA GLY A 30 -0.98 6.04 -4.93
C GLY A 30 0.30 5.77 -4.14
N PRO A 31 1.04 6.83 -3.76
CA PRO A 31 2.43 6.71 -3.29
C PRO A 31 2.56 5.93 -1.97
N GLY A 32 1.54 5.97 -1.10
CA GLY A 32 1.54 5.16 0.12
C GLY A 32 1.49 3.65 -0.16
N VAL A 33 0.82 3.24 -1.23
CA VAL A 33 0.76 1.84 -1.66
C VAL A 33 2.08 1.43 -2.30
N THR A 34 2.70 2.31 -3.10
CA THR A 34 4.03 2.08 -3.67
C THR A 34 5.07 1.86 -2.56
N GLU A 35 5.05 2.70 -1.52
CA GLU A 35 5.92 2.52 -0.35
C GLU A 35 5.67 1.16 0.33
N LEU A 36 4.41 0.80 0.56
CA LEU A 36 4.03 -0.50 1.14
C LEU A 36 4.56 -1.68 0.30
N GLN A 37 4.38 -1.65 -1.02
CA GLN A 37 4.87 -2.69 -1.93
C GLN A 37 6.39 -2.82 -1.85
N HIS A 38 7.13 -1.72 -1.86
CA HIS A 38 8.59 -1.75 -1.68
C HIS A 38 9.01 -2.38 -0.35
N ARG A 39 8.35 -2.02 0.75
CA ARG A 39 8.62 -2.62 2.07
C ARG A 39 8.37 -4.12 2.08
N LEU A 40 7.25 -4.58 1.51
CA LEU A 40 6.94 -6.00 1.41
C LEU A 40 7.96 -6.76 0.53
N THR A 41 8.52 -6.11 -0.49
CA THR A 41 9.60 -6.67 -1.31
C THR A 41 10.92 -6.79 -0.55
N GLU A 42 11.27 -5.82 0.31
CA GLU A 42 12.46 -5.88 1.17
C GLU A 42 12.47 -7.15 2.05
N ILE A 43 11.30 -7.55 2.55
CA ILE A 43 11.11 -8.78 3.36
C ILE A 43 10.64 -10.00 2.55
N ARG A 44 10.72 -9.94 1.21
CA ARG A 44 10.40 -11.05 0.29
C ARG A 44 8.96 -11.59 0.36
N LEU A 45 8.00 -10.76 0.80
CA LEU A 45 6.57 -11.09 0.79
C LEU A 45 5.81 -10.56 -0.43
N TYR A 46 6.45 -9.71 -1.24
CA TYR A 46 5.89 -9.21 -2.49
C TYR A 46 6.96 -9.21 -3.59
N ALA A 47 6.65 -9.83 -4.72
CA ALA A 47 7.60 -10.04 -5.83
C ALA A 47 7.24 -9.27 -7.11
N ASP A 48 6.02 -8.72 -7.18
CA ASP A 48 5.56 -7.96 -8.33
C ASP A 48 6.10 -6.51 -8.26
N PRO A 49 6.10 -5.76 -9.39
CA PRO A 49 6.50 -4.36 -9.40
C PRO A 49 5.67 -3.50 -8.44
N ALA A 50 6.29 -2.47 -7.87
CA ALA A 50 5.59 -1.47 -7.07
C ALA A 50 4.92 -0.45 -8.01
N ASP A 51 3.65 -0.70 -8.33
CA ASP A 51 2.84 0.12 -9.24
C ASP A 51 1.88 1.07 -8.51
N GLY A 52 1.86 1.03 -7.18
CA GLY A 52 0.99 1.86 -6.36
C GLY A 52 -0.46 1.42 -6.35
N ASN A 53 -0.79 0.18 -6.75
CA ASN A 53 -2.14 -0.36 -6.73
C ASN A 53 -2.30 -1.42 -5.64
N TYR A 54 -3.27 -1.24 -4.74
CA TYR A 54 -3.51 -2.20 -3.65
C TYR A 54 -4.40 -3.34 -4.16
N THR A 55 -3.78 -4.26 -4.89
CA THR A 55 -4.43 -5.44 -5.45
C THR A 55 -4.63 -6.55 -4.41
N ASP A 56 -5.27 -7.65 -4.83
CA ASP A 56 -5.41 -8.88 -4.03
C ASP A 56 -4.04 -9.44 -3.60
N ARG A 57 -3.02 -9.27 -4.44
CA ARG A 57 -1.65 -9.71 -4.13
C ARG A 57 -1.02 -8.91 -3.01
N VAL A 58 -1.22 -7.59 -3.00
CA VAL A 58 -0.76 -6.73 -1.90
C VAL A 58 -1.50 -7.08 -0.61
N GLN A 59 -2.82 -7.29 -0.69
CA GLN A 59 -3.63 -7.72 0.45
C GLN A 59 -3.15 -9.05 1.03
N TYR A 60 -2.87 -10.04 0.17
CA TYR A 60 -2.34 -11.32 0.57
C TYR A 60 -0.97 -11.18 1.25
N ALA A 61 -0.06 -10.39 0.69
CA ALA A 61 1.26 -10.14 1.26
C ALA A 61 1.17 -9.47 2.64
N VAL A 62 0.27 -8.49 2.81
CA VAL A 62 0.02 -7.86 4.12
C VAL A 62 -0.55 -8.86 5.12
N ASN A 63 -1.50 -9.69 4.72
CA ASN A 63 -2.06 -10.71 5.59
C ASN A 63 -1.01 -11.76 6.02
N ALA A 64 -0.15 -12.18 5.09
CA ALA A 64 0.97 -13.08 5.39
C ALA A 64 1.94 -12.44 6.39
N TYR A 65 2.29 -11.17 6.18
CA TYR A 65 3.14 -10.41 7.12
C TYR A 65 2.53 -10.35 8.52
N GLN A 66 1.25 -9.98 8.62
CA GLN A 66 0.50 -9.94 9.88
C GLN A 66 0.54 -11.28 10.61
N SER A 67 0.36 -12.38 9.87
CA SER A 67 0.38 -13.73 10.42
C SER A 67 1.79 -14.10 10.92
N TYR A 68 2.84 -13.86 10.13
CA TYR A 68 4.22 -14.18 10.49
C TYR A 68 4.76 -13.34 11.67
N ARG A 69 4.23 -12.15 11.90
CA ARG A 69 4.61 -11.27 13.02
C ARG A 69 3.61 -11.27 14.17
N LEU A 70 2.58 -12.13 14.11
CA LEU A 70 1.52 -12.24 15.11
C LEU A 70 0.86 -10.89 15.43
N ILE A 71 0.71 -10.04 14.42
CA ILE A 71 0.13 -8.70 14.55
C ILE A 71 -1.37 -8.84 14.84
N LYS A 72 -1.83 -8.10 15.85
CA LYS A 72 -3.24 -7.98 16.24
C LYS A 72 -3.64 -6.51 16.21
N GLY A 73 -4.93 -6.24 16.00
CA GLY A 73 -5.50 -4.89 16.03
C GLY A 73 -5.83 -4.30 14.65
N ASP A 74 -5.26 -4.86 13.58
CA ASP A 74 -5.65 -4.52 12.20
C ASP A 74 -6.39 -5.70 11.54
N PRO A 75 -7.36 -5.45 10.65
CA PRO A 75 -8.00 -6.52 9.88
C PRO A 75 -7.00 -7.24 8.96
N PRO A 76 -7.29 -8.52 8.62
CA PRO A 76 -6.50 -9.29 7.66
C PRO A 76 -6.28 -8.56 6.34
N GLY A 77 -5.02 -8.34 5.97
CA GLY A 77 -4.66 -7.69 4.71
C GLY A 77 -4.93 -6.19 4.68
N VAL A 78 -5.16 -5.55 5.83
CA VAL A 78 -5.27 -4.08 5.93
C VAL A 78 -3.98 -3.52 6.54
N TYR A 79 -3.35 -2.57 5.85
CA TYR A 79 -2.14 -1.90 6.32
C TYR A 79 -2.50 -0.74 7.26
N GLY A 80 -2.99 -1.11 8.44
CA GLY A 80 -3.36 -0.21 9.52
C GLY A 80 -2.17 0.16 10.43
N PRO A 81 -2.42 0.92 11.51
CA PRO A 81 -1.36 1.46 12.37
C PRO A 81 -0.45 0.42 13.01
N HIS A 82 -0.98 -0.76 13.40
CA HIS A 82 -0.18 -1.79 14.06
C HIS A 82 0.77 -2.48 13.06
N THR A 83 0.24 -2.81 11.89
CA THR A 83 0.95 -3.44 10.78
C THR A 83 1.99 -2.48 10.23
N ARG A 84 1.64 -1.20 10.08
CA ARG A 84 2.57 -0.14 9.69
C ARG A 84 3.74 -0.04 10.64
N ARG A 85 3.48 0.11 11.95
CA ARG A 85 4.54 0.25 12.94
C ARG A 85 5.54 -0.92 12.89
N ALA A 86 5.03 -2.14 12.75
CA ALA A 86 5.87 -3.33 12.67
C ALA A 86 6.69 -3.35 11.36
N LEU A 87 6.03 -3.17 10.21
CA LEU A 87 6.70 -3.26 8.91
C LEU A 87 7.75 -2.16 8.75
N GLU A 88 7.43 -0.93 9.19
CA GLU A 88 8.35 0.21 9.13
C GLU A 88 9.55 0.08 10.06
N ALA A 89 9.45 -0.71 11.14
CA ALA A 89 10.58 -1.00 12.01
C ALA A 89 11.58 -2.00 11.40
N GLU A 90 11.13 -2.83 10.46
CA GLU A 90 11.95 -3.87 9.80
C GLU A 90 12.49 -3.43 8.43
N THR A 91 11.93 -2.35 7.85
CA THR A 91 12.16 -1.97 6.45
C THR A 91 12.45 -0.48 6.30
N THR A 92 13.14 -0.11 5.22
CA THR A 92 13.42 1.29 4.90
C THR A 92 12.38 1.90 3.97
N GLY A 93 11.69 1.06 3.19
CA GLY A 93 10.67 1.47 2.21
C GLY A 93 11.24 2.09 0.95
N ARG A 94 12.53 1.87 0.68
CA ARG A 94 13.22 2.40 -0.51
C ARG A 94 13.17 1.40 -1.67
N GLY A 95 12.77 0.15 -1.42
CA GLY A 95 12.87 -0.93 -2.39
C GLY A 95 14.32 -1.37 -2.55
N ASN A 96 14.57 -2.67 -2.70
CA ASN A 96 15.92 -3.18 -2.92
C ASN A 96 16.48 -2.56 -4.23
N SER A 97 17.55 -1.76 -4.10
CA SER A 97 18.38 -1.30 -5.23
C SER A 97 19.29 -2.40 -5.73
#